data_AF-A0A846DZG5-F1
#
_entry.id   AF-A0A846DZG5-F1
#
_cell.length_a   1.000
_cell.length_b   1.000
_cell.length_c   1.000
_cell.angle_alpha   90.00
_cell.angle_beta   90.00
_cell.angle_gamma   90.00
#
_symmetry.space_group_name_H-M   'P 1'
#
loop_
_entity.id
_entity.type
_entity.pdbx_description
1 polymer ?
#
loop_
_entity_poly.entity_id
_entity_poly.type
_entity_poly.pdbx_seq_one_letter_code
_entity_poly.pdbx_strand_id
1 'polypeptide(L)'
;MKPELKRIEATLDRISSDNNRTASASPTYSFQLLPATPDKKAWPKREESGKPPSLPKLKTPSFSTHQNAANPALAVSLLTQIQEIAQGWQDELQQTVRSVQDLYLEGPIVDGWLESEPQSFETSEVRKTASDRLMDYKAVAQQAGGQVVYETRGAGYRLCGLGEDGQLWFRPCPPEQVPSVSLAIARYQKLRQLLARKQYLETRLSQLAETLVILHGHLQEEQKTKGD
;
A
#
# COMPACT_ATOMS: atom_id res chain seq x y z
N MET A 1 -45.53 -2.86 -5.88
CA MET A 1 -44.13 -2.48 -5.61
C MET A 1 -44.12 -1.09 -4.99
N LYS A 2 -43.18 -0.78 -4.07
CA LYS A 2 -42.84 0.56 -3.51
C LYS A 2 -43.13 0.88 -2.01
N PRO A 3 -43.15 -0.06 -1.03
CA PRO A 3 -42.94 0.32 0.38
C PRO A 3 -41.44 0.47 0.71
N GLU A 4 -40.60 -0.40 0.12
CA GLU A 4 -39.14 -0.41 0.36
C GLU A 4 -38.42 0.82 -0.22
N LEU A 5 -38.84 1.29 -1.40
CA LEU A 5 -38.28 2.50 -2.02
C LEU A 5 -38.51 3.76 -1.18
N LYS A 6 -39.67 3.87 -0.51
CA LYS A 6 -39.97 5.00 0.40
C LYS A 6 -39.13 4.94 1.67
N ARG A 7 -38.77 3.74 2.15
CA ARG A 7 -37.84 3.58 3.28
C ARG A 7 -36.43 4.02 2.92
N ILE A 8 -35.96 3.65 1.72
CA ILE A 8 -34.62 4.01 1.25
C ILE A 8 -34.49 5.54 1.09
N GLU A 9 -35.51 6.19 0.53
CA GLU A 9 -35.54 7.65 0.38
C GLU A 9 -35.57 8.36 1.76
N ALA A 10 -36.39 7.88 2.70
CA ALA A 10 -36.41 8.40 4.07
C ALA A 10 -35.10 8.19 4.84
N THR A 11 -34.33 7.13 4.54
CA THR A 11 -33.00 6.93 5.13
C THR A 11 -31.95 7.89 4.55
N LEU A 12 -32.05 8.23 3.26
CA LEU A 12 -31.13 9.17 2.61
C LEU A 12 -31.30 10.60 3.13
N ASP A 13 -32.55 11.05 3.33
CA ASP A 13 -32.84 12.38 3.89
C ASP A 13 -32.33 12.54 5.33
N ARG A 14 -32.37 11.45 6.11
CA ARG A 14 -31.87 11.42 7.49
C ARG A 14 -30.35 11.54 7.54
N ILE A 15 -29.64 10.83 6.65
CA ILE A 15 -28.18 10.88 6.55
C ILE A 15 -27.70 12.26 6.07
N SER A 16 -28.42 12.89 5.13
CA SER A 16 -28.07 14.24 4.66
C SER A 16 -28.26 15.31 5.74
N SER A 17 -29.21 15.11 6.66
CA SER A 17 -29.47 16.03 7.78
C SER A 17 -28.43 15.91 8.90
N ASP A 18 -27.93 14.71 9.16
CA ASP A 18 -26.92 14.46 10.21
C ASP A 18 -25.50 14.92 9.80
N ASN A 19 -25.19 14.88 8.50
CA ASN A 19 -23.88 15.29 7.98
C ASN A 19 -23.63 16.81 8.11
N ASN A 20 -24.70 17.61 8.19
CA ASN A 20 -24.59 19.07 8.37
C ASN A 20 -24.53 19.50 9.86
N ARG A 21 -24.60 18.55 10.81
CA ARG A 21 -24.45 18.81 12.25
C ARG A 21 -23.07 18.44 12.81
N THR A 22 -22.19 17.85 12.02
CA THR A 22 -20.88 17.34 12.48
C THR A 22 -19.65 18.06 11.92
N ALA A 23 -19.82 19.18 11.22
CA ALA A 23 -18.72 20.06 10.83
C ALA A 23 -18.49 21.20 11.85
N SER A 24 -18.11 20.86 13.08
CA SER A 24 -17.44 21.78 14.03
C SER A 24 -17.07 21.03 15.31
N ALA A 25 -15.98 20.27 15.28
CA ALA A 25 -15.32 19.81 16.50
C ALA A 25 -13.85 19.50 16.22
N SER A 26 -13.01 20.53 16.22
CA SER A 26 -11.56 20.37 16.39
C SER A 26 -11.30 19.85 17.81
N PRO A 27 -10.60 18.72 18.02
CA PRO A 27 -10.28 18.26 19.36
C PRO A 27 -9.10 19.09 19.90
N THR A 28 -9.41 20.17 20.61
CA THR A 28 -8.42 20.85 21.46
C THR A 28 -8.14 19.97 22.66
N TYR A 29 -6.98 19.33 22.66
CA TYR A 29 -6.45 18.57 23.79
C TYR A 29 -6.15 19.53 24.95
N SER A 30 -7.04 19.63 25.92
CA SER A 30 -6.85 20.44 27.13
C SER A 30 -6.23 19.60 28.24
N PHE A 31 -5.01 19.93 28.66
CA PHE A 31 -4.37 19.36 29.84
C PHE A 31 -4.92 20.07 31.09
N GLN A 32 -5.84 19.43 31.81
CA GLN A 32 -6.36 19.94 33.08
C GLN A 32 -5.66 19.22 34.23
N LEU A 33 -4.70 19.90 34.84
CA LEU A 33 -4.18 19.59 36.16
C LEU A 33 -4.23 20.86 37.03
N LEU A 34 -4.93 20.71 38.17
CA LEU A 34 -5.03 21.55 39.38
C LEU A 34 -6.39 22.22 39.68
N PRO A 35 -6.78 22.27 40.97
CA PRO A 35 -8.18 22.26 41.41
C PRO A 35 -8.81 23.65 41.56
N ALA A 36 -10.15 23.64 41.63
CA ALA A 36 -11.03 24.79 41.74
C ALA A 36 -10.73 25.72 42.93
N THR A 37 -10.69 27.02 42.66
CA THR A 37 -10.71 28.09 43.67
C THR A 37 -12.01 28.89 43.58
N PRO A 38 -12.64 29.25 44.72
CA PRO A 38 -13.97 29.86 44.75
C PRO A 38 -14.00 31.37 44.50
N ASP A 39 -15.17 31.81 44.02
CA ASP A 39 -15.83 33.13 44.08
C ASP A 39 -15.03 34.44 44.01
N LYS A 40 -15.29 35.16 42.92
CA LYS A 40 -14.85 36.54 42.67
C LYS A 40 -15.68 37.53 43.52
N LYS A 41 -15.12 38.02 44.63
CA LYS A 41 -15.52 39.33 45.19
C LYS A 41 -14.76 40.44 44.47
N ALA A 42 -15.50 41.44 44.01
CA ALA A 42 -14.97 42.64 43.37
C ALA A 42 -14.07 43.45 44.31
N TRP A 43 -12.85 43.78 43.86
CA TRP A 43 -11.99 44.76 44.52
C TRP A 43 -12.11 46.14 43.85
N PRO A 44 -12.01 47.23 44.62
CA PRO A 44 -12.28 48.58 44.13
C PRO A 44 -11.11 49.13 43.31
N LYS A 45 -11.48 49.95 42.32
CA LYS A 45 -10.60 50.70 41.41
C LYS A 45 -9.80 51.74 42.21
N ARG A 46 -8.47 51.69 42.13
CA ARG A 46 -7.56 52.74 42.62
C ARG A 46 -6.99 53.51 41.44
N GLU A 47 -7.11 54.83 41.48
CA GLU A 47 -6.60 55.75 40.47
C GLU A 47 -5.09 56.00 40.60
N GLU A 48 -4.46 56.02 39.43
CA GLU A 48 -3.26 56.74 38.96
C GLU A 48 -2.02 56.92 39.85
N SER A 49 -0.89 56.37 39.41
CA SER A 49 0.25 57.16 38.89
C SER A 49 1.47 56.27 38.61
N GLY A 50 1.86 56.16 37.34
CA GLY A 50 3.09 55.48 36.94
C GLY A 50 3.13 55.26 35.43
N LYS A 51 3.90 56.10 34.71
CA LYS A 51 4.20 55.85 33.30
C LYS A 51 4.86 54.47 33.16
N PRO A 52 4.33 53.55 32.33
CA PRO A 52 5.00 52.29 32.09
C PRO A 52 6.32 52.55 31.36
N PRO A 53 7.41 51.81 31.66
CA PRO A 53 8.67 51.97 30.93
C PRO A 53 8.45 51.63 29.46
N SER A 54 8.86 52.54 28.58
CA SER A 54 8.75 52.37 27.13
C SER A 54 9.64 51.22 26.68
N LEU A 55 9.04 50.10 26.27
CA LEU A 55 9.75 48.97 25.68
C LEU A 55 10.37 49.39 24.33
N PRO A 56 11.59 48.93 24.00
CA PRO A 56 12.18 49.20 22.69
C PRO A 56 11.32 48.54 21.62
N LYS A 57 10.91 49.32 20.61
CA LYS A 57 10.15 48.83 19.47
C LYS A 57 11.02 47.86 18.69
N LEU A 58 10.79 46.56 18.82
CA LEU A 58 11.35 45.57 17.90
C LEU A 58 10.82 45.89 16.50
N LYS A 59 11.69 46.44 15.65
CA LYS A 59 11.45 46.42 14.21
C LYS A 59 11.50 44.95 13.79
N THR A 60 10.37 44.40 13.37
CA THR A 60 10.36 43.10 12.72
C THR A 60 11.12 43.25 11.40
N PRO A 61 12.25 42.54 11.20
CA PRO A 61 12.89 42.53 9.89
C PRO A 61 11.91 41.88 8.92
N SER A 62 11.53 42.62 7.88
CA SER A 62 10.80 42.06 6.75
C SER A 62 11.76 41.18 5.97
N PHE A 63 11.70 39.87 6.18
CA PHE A 63 12.46 38.92 5.39
C PHE A 63 11.81 38.85 4.00
N SER A 64 12.48 39.48 3.03
CA SER A 64 12.09 39.46 1.63
C SER A 64 12.37 38.07 1.03
N THR A 65 11.31 37.36 0.64
CA THR A 65 11.34 36.08 -0.09
C THR A 65 11.84 36.30 -1.53
N HIS A 66 13.13 36.61 -1.70
CA HIS A 66 13.66 37.15 -2.96
C HIS A 66 14.97 36.49 -3.43
N GLN A 67 15.14 35.18 -3.24
CA GLN A 67 16.36 34.51 -3.75
C GLN A 67 16.16 33.52 -4.90
N ASN A 68 14.93 33.06 -5.18
CA ASN A 68 14.70 32.08 -6.26
C ASN A 68 13.77 32.58 -7.38
N ALA A 69 13.11 33.73 -7.21
CA ALA A 69 12.03 34.17 -8.10
C ALA A 69 12.47 34.60 -9.51
N ALA A 70 13.77 34.78 -9.77
CA ALA A 70 14.27 35.32 -11.04
C ALA A 70 15.55 34.64 -11.55
N ASN A 71 15.93 33.46 -11.03
CA ASN A 71 17.14 32.78 -11.47
C ASN A 71 16.82 31.76 -12.59
N PRO A 72 17.11 32.06 -13.87
CA PRO A 72 16.88 31.13 -14.97
C PRO A 72 17.74 29.86 -14.85
N ALA A 73 18.90 29.94 -14.20
CA ALA A 73 19.77 28.78 -14.01
C ALA A 73 19.11 27.69 -13.14
N LEU A 74 18.29 28.09 -12.15
CA LEU A 74 17.54 27.14 -11.33
C LEU A 74 16.43 26.44 -12.14
N ALA A 75 15.72 27.17 -12.99
CA ALA A 75 14.69 26.60 -13.85
C ALA A 75 15.29 25.59 -14.84
N VAL A 76 16.42 25.94 -15.47
CA VAL A 76 17.15 25.02 -16.36
C VAL A 76 17.65 23.80 -15.59
N SER A 77 18.22 23.96 -14.39
CA SER A 77 18.70 22.81 -13.60
C SER A 77 17.56 21.86 -13.20
N LEU A 78 16.39 22.39 -12.87
CA LEU A 78 15.21 21.58 -12.55
C LEU A 78 14.72 20.81 -13.78
N LEU A 79 14.65 21.44 -14.95
CA LEU A 79 14.27 20.75 -16.19
C LEU A 79 15.27 19.65 -16.56
N THR A 80 16.58 19.89 -16.39
CA THR A 80 17.59 18.84 -16.62
C THR A 80 17.46 17.69 -15.62
N GLN A 81 17.15 17.97 -14.34
CA GLN A 81 16.90 16.93 -13.35
C GLN A 81 15.65 16.11 -13.69
N ILE A 82 14.56 16.78 -14.11
CA ILE A 82 13.33 16.11 -14.54
C ILE A 82 13.62 15.21 -15.75
N GLN A 83 14.42 15.70 -16.71
CA GLN A 83 14.84 14.92 -17.87
C GLN A 83 15.65 13.68 -17.45
N GLU A 84 16.64 13.83 -16.56
CA GLU A 84 17.46 12.71 -16.08
C GLU A 84 16.62 11.65 -15.35
N ILE A 85 15.69 12.07 -14.50
CA ILE A 85 14.75 11.18 -13.81
C ILE A 85 13.85 10.46 -14.81
N ALA A 86 13.30 11.17 -15.80
CA ALA A 86 12.45 10.58 -16.83
C ALA A 86 13.21 9.57 -17.71
N GLN A 87 14.47 9.86 -18.04
CA GLN A 87 15.35 8.92 -18.75
C GLN A 87 15.59 7.66 -17.90
N GLY A 88 15.87 7.81 -16.60
CA GLY A 88 16.00 6.67 -15.69
C GLY A 88 14.74 5.79 -15.68
N TRP A 89 13.54 6.38 -15.61
CA TRP A 89 12.29 5.62 -15.70
C TRP A 89 12.10 4.92 -17.06
N GLN A 90 12.51 5.55 -18.15
CA GLN A 90 12.44 4.97 -19.48
C GLN A 90 13.38 3.77 -19.63
N ASP A 91 14.61 3.88 -19.12
CA ASP A 91 15.59 2.79 -19.13
C ASP A 91 15.12 1.62 -18.26
N GLU A 92 14.59 1.91 -17.07
CA GLU A 92 13.97 0.89 -16.20
C GLU A 92 12.77 0.21 -16.89
N LEU A 93 11.95 0.97 -17.63
CA LEU A 93 10.81 0.42 -18.36
C LEU A 93 11.30 -0.54 -19.46
N GLN A 94 12.30 -0.14 -20.24
CA GLN A 94 12.91 -1.02 -21.25
C GLN A 94 13.52 -2.28 -20.62
N GLN A 95 14.23 -2.14 -19.49
CA GLN A 95 14.80 -3.26 -18.77
C GLN A 95 13.73 -4.21 -18.23
N THR A 96 12.61 -3.67 -17.75
CA THR A 96 11.46 -4.46 -17.27
C THR A 96 10.87 -5.27 -18.41
N VAL A 97 10.69 -4.66 -19.60
CA VAL A 97 10.19 -5.35 -20.80
C VAL A 97 11.13 -6.49 -21.23
N ARG A 98 12.45 -6.26 -21.23
CA ARG A 98 13.44 -7.32 -21.51
C ARG A 98 13.36 -8.45 -20.49
N SER A 99 13.28 -8.13 -19.21
CA SER A 99 13.16 -9.12 -18.13
C SER A 99 11.89 -9.97 -18.26
N VAL A 100 10.80 -9.40 -18.79
CA VAL A 100 9.59 -10.15 -19.11
C VAL A 100 9.84 -11.13 -20.26
N GLN A 101 10.53 -10.72 -21.32
CA GLN A 101 10.87 -11.60 -22.45
C GLN A 101 11.78 -12.75 -22.00
N ASP A 102 12.81 -12.45 -21.19
CA ASP A 102 13.73 -13.45 -20.65
C ASP A 102 12.98 -14.51 -19.83
N LEU A 103 11.99 -14.09 -19.03
CA LEU A 103 11.16 -15.01 -18.26
C LEU A 103 10.37 -16.01 -19.12
N TYR A 104 9.89 -15.59 -20.30
CA TYR A 104 9.23 -16.50 -21.23
C TYR A 104 10.19 -17.48 -21.89
N LEU A 105 11.48 -17.13 -22.00
CA LEU A 105 12.52 -18.02 -22.51
C LEU A 105 12.98 -19.04 -21.45
N GLU A 106 12.89 -18.72 -20.16
CA GLU A 106 13.29 -19.61 -19.05
C GLU A 106 12.38 -20.85 -18.90
N GLY A 107 11.13 -20.80 -19.39
CA GLY A 107 10.25 -21.96 -19.46
C GLY A 107 8.79 -21.69 -19.04
N PRO A 108 8.05 -22.73 -18.63
CA PRO A 108 6.61 -22.61 -18.39
C PRO A 108 6.30 -21.72 -17.18
N ILE A 109 5.17 -21.03 -17.29
CA ILE A 109 4.60 -20.12 -16.30
C ILE A 109 3.22 -20.67 -15.94
N VAL A 110 2.95 -20.84 -14.65
CA VAL A 110 1.70 -21.44 -14.17
C VAL A 110 1.07 -20.51 -13.14
N ASP A 111 -0.17 -20.11 -13.38
CA ASP A 111 -0.99 -19.44 -12.37
C ASP A 111 -1.69 -20.50 -11.50
N GLY A 112 -1.28 -20.58 -10.23
CA GLY A 112 -1.85 -21.53 -9.28
C GLY A 112 -1.04 -21.64 -7.99
N TRP A 113 -1.49 -22.54 -7.12
CA TRP A 113 -0.80 -22.91 -5.89
C TRP A 113 -0.78 -24.42 -5.72
N LEU A 114 0.23 -24.92 -5.01
CA LEU A 114 0.32 -26.33 -4.66
C LEU A 114 -0.30 -26.55 -3.29
N GLU A 115 -1.16 -27.55 -3.20
CA GLU A 115 -1.78 -27.98 -1.95
C GLU A 115 -1.39 -29.43 -1.68
N SER A 116 -1.00 -29.72 -0.45
CA SER A 116 -0.80 -31.11 0.00
C SER A 116 -2.16 -31.77 0.20
N GLU A 117 -2.37 -32.91 -0.44
CA GLU A 117 -3.52 -33.75 -0.18
C GLU A 117 -3.47 -34.22 1.28
N PRO A 118 -4.51 -33.94 2.08
CA PRO A 118 -4.54 -34.43 3.45
C PRO A 118 -4.55 -35.95 3.39
N GLN A 119 -3.50 -36.57 3.91
CA GLN A 119 -3.47 -38.01 4.10
C GLN A 119 -4.73 -38.36 4.90
N SER A 120 -5.67 -39.07 4.27
CA SER A 120 -6.90 -39.52 4.90
C SER A 120 -6.55 -40.59 5.93
N PHE A 121 -6.02 -40.16 7.07
CA PHE A 121 -6.19 -40.89 8.29
C PHE A 121 -7.68 -40.79 8.58
N GLU A 122 -8.37 -41.92 8.58
CA GLU A 122 -9.76 -42.04 9.00
C GLU A 122 -9.90 -41.48 10.43
N THR A 123 -10.10 -40.17 10.56
CA THR A 123 -10.32 -39.50 11.83
C THR A 123 -11.81 -39.48 12.11
N SER A 124 -12.39 -40.64 12.41
CA SER A 124 -13.57 -40.70 13.28
C SER A 124 -13.24 -41.09 14.73
N GLU A 125 -12.02 -41.54 15.06
CA GLU A 125 -11.72 -41.97 16.45
C GLU A 125 -10.46 -41.39 17.11
N VAL A 126 -9.53 -40.76 16.36
CA VAL A 126 -8.17 -40.50 16.88
C VAL A 126 -7.92 -39.04 17.32
N ARG A 127 -8.91 -38.35 17.89
CA ARG A 127 -8.66 -37.05 18.56
C ARG A 127 -8.13 -37.18 20.00
N LYS A 128 -7.81 -38.41 20.48
CA LYS A 128 -7.30 -38.64 21.84
C LYS A 128 -5.85 -39.11 21.95
N THR A 129 -5.10 -39.40 20.88
CA THR A 129 -3.76 -40.04 21.01
C THR A 129 -2.60 -39.30 20.33
N ALA A 130 -2.78 -38.02 19.96
CA ALA A 130 -1.69 -37.22 19.38
C ALA A 130 -0.47 -37.08 20.31
N SER A 131 -0.66 -37.14 21.63
CA SER A 131 0.44 -37.15 22.59
C SER A 131 1.10 -38.53 22.77
N ASP A 132 0.44 -39.61 22.36
CA ASP A 132 0.89 -40.99 22.57
C ASP A 132 1.75 -41.49 21.40
N ARG A 133 1.41 -41.08 20.17
CA ARG A 133 2.21 -41.37 18.96
C ARG A 133 3.59 -40.71 18.95
N LEU A 134 3.80 -39.66 19.75
CA LEU A 134 5.10 -39.04 19.93
C LEU A 134 6.03 -39.87 20.85
N MET A 135 5.51 -40.86 21.58
CA MET A 135 6.34 -41.75 22.41
C MET A 135 6.86 -42.97 21.63
N ASP A 136 6.15 -43.43 20.60
CA ASP A 136 6.55 -44.57 19.78
C ASP A 136 7.73 -44.27 18.83
N TYR A 137 7.90 -43.03 18.36
CA TYR A 137 8.97 -42.73 17.39
C TYR A 137 10.38 -42.93 17.96
N LYS A 138 10.55 -42.71 19.27
CA LYS A 138 11.86 -42.91 19.93
C LYS A 138 12.15 -44.37 20.19
N ALA A 139 11.13 -45.18 20.48
CA ALA A 139 11.26 -46.61 20.70
C ALA A 139 11.63 -47.34 19.40
N VAL A 140 11.01 -46.96 18.27
CA VAL A 140 11.30 -47.57 16.96
C VAL A 140 12.68 -47.16 16.43
N ALA A 141 13.13 -45.94 16.69
CA ALA A 141 14.44 -45.45 16.23
C ALA A 141 15.64 -46.16 16.90
N GLN A 142 15.45 -46.78 18.07
CA GLN A 142 16.52 -47.50 18.77
C GLN A 142 16.63 -48.98 18.35
N GLN A 143 15.64 -49.53 17.65
CA GLN A 143 15.55 -50.96 17.38
C GLN A 143 15.70 -51.34 15.89
N ALA A 144 15.66 -50.37 14.97
CA ALA A 144 15.77 -50.60 13.54
C ALA A 144 17.20 -50.36 12.99
N GLY A 145 18.12 -51.28 13.30
CA GLY A 145 19.37 -51.48 12.55
C GLY A 145 19.16 -52.26 11.24
N GLY A 146 18.00 -52.14 10.61
CA GLY A 146 17.58 -52.92 9.44
C GLY A 146 16.82 -52.03 8.46
N GLN A 147 17.21 -52.12 7.20
CA GLN A 147 16.78 -51.34 6.05
C GLN A 147 15.24 -51.20 5.96
N VAL A 148 14.71 -50.13 6.53
CA VAL A 148 13.30 -49.75 6.39
C VAL A 148 13.13 -49.17 4.99
N VAL A 149 12.60 -49.97 4.06
CA VAL A 149 11.99 -49.43 2.85
C VAL A 149 10.73 -48.70 3.31
N TYR A 150 10.84 -47.39 3.50
CA TYR A 150 9.67 -46.54 3.69
C TYR A 150 8.93 -46.54 2.35
N GLU A 151 7.92 -47.40 2.20
CA GLU A 151 6.78 -47.07 1.35
C GLU A 151 6.05 -45.92 2.04
N THR A 152 6.63 -44.72 1.94
CA THR A 152 5.94 -43.50 2.31
C THR A 152 4.73 -43.47 1.39
N ARG A 153 3.53 -43.80 1.92
CA ARG A 153 2.25 -43.42 1.31
C ARG A 153 2.30 -41.89 1.17
N GLY A 154 2.90 -41.43 0.08
CA GLY A 154 3.32 -40.05 -0.08
C GLY A 154 2.12 -39.15 0.09
N ALA A 155 2.29 -38.06 0.84
CA ALA A 155 1.35 -36.96 0.76
C ALA A 155 1.27 -36.57 -0.73
N GLY A 156 0.13 -36.83 -1.36
CA GLY A 156 -0.13 -36.39 -2.73
C GLY A 156 -0.07 -34.87 -2.77
N TYR A 157 0.33 -34.31 -3.91
CA TYR A 157 0.17 -32.88 -4.13
C TYR A 157 -0.90 -32.68 -5.20
N ARG A 158 -1.63 -31.58 -5.10
CA ARG A 158 -2.54 -31.11 -6.14
C ARG A 158 -2.19 -29.67 -6.51
N LEU A 159 -2.15 -29.40 -7.80
CA LEU A 159 -2.08 -28.04 -8.33
C LEU A 159 -3.51 -27.50 -8.38
N CYS A 160 -3.72 -26.40 -7.70
CA CYS A 160 -4.99 -25.69 -7.61
C CYS A 160 -4.87 -24.36 -8.34
N GLY A 161 -5.96 -23.93 -8.96
CA GLY A 161 -6.02 -22.60 -9.57
C GLY A 161 -7.46 -22.13 -9.74
N LEU A 162 -7.59 -20.88 -10.18
CA LEU A 162 -8.87 -20.29 -10.54
C LEU A 162 -8.96 -20.23 -12.07
N GLY A 163 -10.09 -20.66 -12.62
CA GLY A 163 -10.42 -20.48 -14.03
C GLY A 163 -10.83 -19.03 -14.33
N GLU A 164 -10.96 -18.70 -15.61
CA GLU A 164 -11.44 -17.39 -16.07
C GLU A 164 -12.90 -17.11 -15.64
N ASP A 165 -13.66 -18.17 -15.37
CA ASP A 165 -15.01 -18.18 -14.81
C ASP A 165 -15.04 -18.03 -13.27
N GLY A 166 -13.88 -17.93 -12.63
CA GLY A 166 -13.75 -17.91 -11.17
C GLY A 166 -13.97 -19.27 -10.51
N GLN A 167 -14.07 -20.35 -11.30
CA GLN A 167 -14.25 -21.70 -10.76
C GLN A 167 -12.91 -22.30 -10.35
N LEU A 168 -12.87 -22.94 -9.18
CA LEU A 168 -11.69 -23.66 -8.72
C LEU A 168 -11.47 -24.93 -9.54
N TRP A 169 -10.25 -25.12 -10.03
CA TRP A 169 -9.81 -26.36 -10.68
C TRP A 169 -8.65 -26.99 -9.93
N PHE A 170 -8.54 -28.31 -10.03
CA PHE A 170 -7.54 -29.11 -9.35
C PHE A 170 -6.95 -30.15 -10.30
N ARG A 171 -5.62 -30.32 -10.28
CA ARG A 171 -4.92 -31.36 -11.03
C ARG A 171 -3.96 -32.12 -10.10
N PRO A 172 -3.96 -33.46 -10.11
CA PRO A 172 -3.00 -34.22 -9.32
C PRO A 172 -1.58 -33.92 -9.81
N CYS A 173 -0.68 -33.68 -8.86
CA CYS A 173 0.72 -33.37 -9.11
C CYS A 173 1.58 -34.40 -8.36
N PRO A 174 2.31 -35.28 -9.07
CA PRO A 174 3.18 -36.23 -8.40
C PRO A 174 4.32 -35.47 -7.69
N PRO A 175 4.85 -36.01 -6.56
CA PRO A 175 5.86 -35.33 -5.75
C PRO A 175 7.14 -34.98 -6.54
N GLU A 176 7.47 -35.75 -7.58
CA GLU A 176 8.61 -35.50 -8.47
C GLU A 176 8.44 -34.21 -9.30
N GLN A 177 7.20 -33.81 -9.63
CA GLN A 177 6.93 -32.62 -10.43
C GLN A 177 6.77 -31.34 -9.60
N VAL A 178 6.63 -31.46 -8.27
CA VAL A 178 6.47 -30.33 -7.33
C VAL A 178 7.55 -29.27 -7.51
N PRO A 179 8.86 -29.58 -7.63
CA PRO A 179 9.89 -28.57 -7.83
C PRO A 179 9.75 -27.82 -9.17
N SER A 180 9.36 -28.53 -10.23
CA SER A 180 9.15 -27.91 -11.55
C SER A 180 7.93 -26.99 -11.53
N VAL A 181 6.83 -27.42 -10.90
CA VAL A 181 5.60 -26.64 -10.80
C VAL A 181 5.78 -25.44 -9.86
N SER A 182 6.50 -25.59 -8.75
CA SER A 182 6.80 -24.48 -7.84
C SER A 182 7.64 -23.41 -8.53
N LEU A 183 8.61 -23.79 -9.37
CA LEU A 183 9.37 -22.86 -10.19
C LEU A 183 8.48 -22.12 -11.21
N ALA A 184 7.58 -22.84 -11.87
CA ALA A 184 6.63 -22.24 -12.82
C ALA A 184 5.66 -21.24 -12.14
N ILE A 185 5.24 -21.54 -10.90
CA ILE A 185 4.44 -20.62 -10.07
C ILE A 185 5.26 -19.39 -9.65
N ALA A 186 6.52 -19.59 -9.22
CA ALA A 186 7.40 -18.49 -8.85
C ALA A 186 7.65 -17.54 -10.04
N ARG A 187 7.82 -18.08 -11.24
CA ARG A 187 7.92 -17.29 -12.47
C ARG A 187 6.65 -16.48 -12.73
N TYR A 188 5.48 -17.05 -12.50
CA TYR A 188 4.21 -16.32 -12.63
C TYR A 188 4.12 -15.15 -11.65
N GLN A 189 4.53 -15.36 -10.39
CA GLN A 189 4.58 -14.29 -9.39
C GLN A 189 5.55 -13.17 -9.81
N LYS A 190 6.74 -13.53 -10.29
CA LYS A 190 7.73 -12.57 -10.81
C LYS A 190 7.19 -11.80 -12.02
N LEU A 191 6.50 -12.48 -12.94
CA LEU A 191 5.84 -11.84 -14.09
C LEU A 191 4.82 -10.80 -13.63
N ARG A 192 3.95 -11.14 -12.66
CA ARG A 192 2.97 -10.20 -12.10
C ARG A 192 3.66 -8.96 -11.50
N GLN A 193 4.76 -9.15 -10.78
CA GLN A 193 5.53 -8.05 -10.22
C GLN A 193 6.11 -7.13 -11.30
N LEU A 194 6.69 -7.71 -12.36
CA LEU A 194 7.25 -6.94 -13.47
C LEU A 194 6.16 -6.17 -14.23
N LEU A 195 5.00 -6.78 -14.48
CA LEU A 195 3.89 -6.11 -15.13
C LEU A 195 3.33 -4.95 -14.28
N ALA A 196 3.21 -5.14 -12.97
CA ALA A 196 2.82 -4.07 -12.06
C ALA A 196 3.85 -2.92 -12.07
N ARG A 197 5.14 -3.24 -12.05
CA ARG A 197 6.21 -2.23 -12.15
C ARG A 197 6.18 -1.48 -13.47
N LYS A 198 5.97 -2.19 -14.58
CA LYS A 198 5.81 -1.60 -15.92
C LYS A 198 4.67 -0.58 -15.92
N GLN A 199 3.48 -0.98 -15.48
CA GLN A 199 2.31 -0.09 -15.45
C GLN A 199 2.52 1.12 -14.54
N TYR A 200 3.21 0.93 -13.41
CA TYR A 200 3.59 2.03 -12.52
C TYR A 200 4.52 3.04 -13.21
N LEU A 201 5.54 2.59 -13.95
CA LEU A 201 6.45 3.48 -14.67
C LEU A 201 5.73 4.21 -15.82
N GLU A 202 4.88 3.51 -16.56
CA GLU A 202 4.08 4.10 -17.64
C GLU A 202 3.15 5.21 -17.12
N THR A 203 2.45 4.97 -16.01
CA THR A 203 1.56 5.99 -15.42
C THR A 203 2.32 7.20 -14.87
N ARG A 204 3.54 7.02 -14.34
CA ARG A 204 4.37 8.15 -13.91
C ARG A 204 4.89 8.97 -15.08
N LEU A 205 5.35 8.32 -16.14
CA LEU A 205 5.80 9.00 -17.36
C LEU A 205 4.64 9.75 -18.03
N SER A 206 3.44 9.17 -18.07
CA SER A 206 2.26 9.86 -18.62
C SER A 206 1.87 11.08 -17.79
N GLN A 207 1.83 10.96 -16.46
CA GLN A 207 1.55 12.09 -15.55
C GLN A 207 2.59 13.21 -15.70
N LEU A 208 3.87 12.86 -15.80
CA LEU A 208 4.93 13.84 -16.02
C LEU A 208 4.72 14.56 -17.37
N ALA A 209 4.44 13.82 -18.44
CA ALA A 209 4.17 14.41 -19.75
C ALA A 209 2.96 15.37 -19.72
N GLU A 210 1.86 14.97 -19.09
CA GLU A 210 0.68 15.82 -18.92
C GLU A 210 1.01 17.13 -18.18
N THR A 211 1.72 17.04 -17.05
CA THR A 211 2.11 18.24 -16.29
C THR A 211 3.05 19.17 -17.08
N LEU A 212 4.01 18.62 -17.83
CA LEU A 212 4.89 19.42 -18.68
C LEU A 212 4.14 20.10 -19.83
N VAL A 213 3.16 19.42 -20.44
CA VAL A 213 2.32 20.01 -21.49
C VAL A 213 1.50 21.18 -20.94
N ILE A 214 0.92 21.03 -19.75
CA ILE A 214 0.16 22.11 -19.08
C ILE A 214 1.08 23.30 -18.79
N LEU A 215 2.27 23.05 -18.22
CA LEU A 215 3.26 24.10 -17.94
C LEU A 215 3.71 24.81 -19.23
N HIS A 216 3.94 24.06 -20.31
CA HIS A 216 4.29 24.64 -21.59
C HIS A 216 3.17 25.52 -22.17
N GLY A 217 1.91 25.08 -22.02
CA GLY A 217 0.74 25.86 -22.41
C GLY A 217 0.64 27.20 -21.67
N HIS A 218 0.83 27.20 -20.35
CA HIS A 218 0.84 28.43 -19.54
C HIS A 218 1.94 29.40 -19.98
N LEU A 219 3.16 28.90 -20.21
CA LEU A 219 4.26 29.73 -20.69
C LEU A 219 3.97 30.32 -22.09
N GLN A 220 3.29 29.59 -22.97
CA GLN A 220 2.95 30.08 -24.30
C GLN A 220 1.84 31.15 -24.26
N GLU A 221 0.87 31.02 -23.36
CA GLU A 221 -0.20 32.01 -23.16
C GLU A 221 0.33 33.33 -22.60
N GLU A 222 1.27 33.29 -21.64
CA GLU A 222 1.94 34.49 -21.11
C GLU A 222 2.80 35.22 -22.16
N GLN A 223 3.36 34.50 -23.14
CA GLN A 223 4.10 35.13 -24.23
C GLN A 223 3.18 35.82 -25.22
N LYS A 224 1.99 35.26 -25.47
CA LYS A 224 0.99 35.85 -26.37
C LYS A 224 0.41 37.15 -25.80
N THR A 225 0.14 37.20 -24.50
CA THR A 225 -0.42 38.40 -23.83
C THR A 225 0.58 39.55 -23.69
N LYS A 226 1.88 39.33 -23.87
CA LYS A 226 2.92 40.39 -23.91
C LYS A 226 3.19 40.94 -25.31
N GLY A 227 2.63 40.31 -26.35
CA GLY A 227 2.86 40.68 -27.75
C GLY A 227 1.78 41.58 -28.38
N ASP A 228 0.66 41.79 -27.69
CA ASP A 228 -0.42 42.74 -28.03
C ASP A 228 -0.31 44.01 -27.18
#